data_AF-A0A7Y4QBM1-F1
#
_entry.id   AF-A0A7Y4QBM1-F1
#
_cell.length_a   1.000
_cell.length_b   1.000
_cell.length_c   1.000
_cell.angle_alpha   90.00
_cell.angle_beta   90.00
_cell.angle_gamma   90.00
#
_symmetry.space_group_name_H-M   'P 1'
#
loop_
_entity.id
_entity.type
_entity.pdbx_description
1 polymer ?
#
loop_
_entity_poly.entity_id
_entity_poly.type
_entity_poly.pdbx_seq_one_letter_code
_entity_poly.pdbx_strand_id
1 'polypeptide(L)'
;MVNWKQSKKVGDLLLVANSIMLVLLINGLGQFYFSRLDITEEKRYTIKSETKELLNKLEDDVFVEVFLEGDLNPGFKRFQKSIKEALDEFRIYSNNKINFVFTDPNQAVGEKARNEFMSDLAAKGISAMNVIDTKDGQRIEKFVFPGALVSTGGFETGVMLLKGSRTQGAQETLNQSIENVEFELANAIYKLANTQRKKIALVKGHGELDSLQIASFNSALSEQYDVFQLELSRKNTVPDYQALIIAKPRSEFSETDKYKLDQYIMRGGKILFMLDRLDASMDSASSENYFAFSYELNLEDQLFK
;
A
#
# COMPACT_ATOMS: atom_id res chain seq x y z
N MET A 1 -30.26 -65.18 -15.23
CA MET A 1 -28.95 -64.53 -15.06
C MET A 1 -28.54 -63.92 -16.39
N VAL A 2 -28.69 -62.61 -16.56
CA VAL A 2 -28.30 -61.90 -17.80
C VAL A 2 -26.77 -61.84 -17.81
N ASN A 3 -26.16 -62.46 -18.82
CA ASN A 3 -24.71 -62.59 -18.93
C ASN A 3 -24.16 -61.34 -19.64
N TRP A 4 -23.78 -60.31 -18.88
CA TRP A 4 -23.33 -59.00 -19.39
C TRP A 4 -21.95 -59.01 -20.09
N LYS A 5 -21.35 -60.18 -20.33
CA LYS A 5 -19.94 -60.30 -20.72
C LYS A 5 -19.63 -60.27 -22.21
N GLN A 6 -20.58 -59.97 -23.11
CA GLN A 6 -20.33 -60.08 -24.56
C GLN A 6 -21.04 -59.05 -25.46
N SER A 7 -21.21 -57.80 -25.02
CA SER A 7 -21.49 -56.72 -25.97
C SER A 7 -20.49 -55.60 -25.77
N LYS A 8 -19.46 -55.57 -26.64
CA LYS A 8 -18.49 -54.46 -26.70
C LYS A 8 -19.22 -53.10 -26.70
N LYS A 9 -20.34 -53.01 -27.42
CA LYS A 9 -21.18 -51.81 -27.51
C LYS A 9 -21.77 -51.35 -26.16
N VAL A 10 -22.14 -52.28 -25.27
CA VAL A 10 -22.68 -51.94 -23.94
C VAL A 10 -21.56 -51.48 -23.01
N GLY A 11 -20.39 -52.09 -23.09
CA GLY A 11 -19.19 -51.63 -22.39
C GLY A 11 -18.77 -50.23 -22.83
N ASP A 12 -18.75 -49.98 -24.15
CA ASP A 12 -18.42 -48.68 -24.73
C ASP A 12 -19.43 -47.60 -24.29
N LEU A 13 -20.73 -47.91 -24.30
CA LEU A 13 -21.78 -46.99 -23.85
C LEU A 13 -21.64 -46.61 -22.37
N LEU A 14 -21.35 -47.59 -21.50
CA LEU A 14 -21.13 -47.34 -20.07
C LEU A 14 -19.87 -46.51 -19.82
N LEU A 15 -18.81 -46.73 -20.61
CA LEU A 15 -17.59 -45.93 -20.55
C LEU A 15 -17.84 -44.46 -20.91
N VAL A 16 -18.61 -44.22 -21.97
CA VAL A 16 -19.00 -42.86 -22.38
C VAL A 16 -19.89 -42.20 -21.32
N ALA A 17 -20.89 -42.91 -20.81
CA ALA A 17 -21.79 -42.40 -19.78
C ALA A 17 -21.04 -42.02 -18.48
N ASN A 18 -20.13 -42.89 -18.01
CA ASN A 18 -19.31 -42.61 -16.84
C ASN A 18 -18.35 -41.43 -17.07
N SER A 19 -17.80 -41.29 -18.27
CA SER A 19 -16.94 -40.16 -18.63
C SER A 19 -17.70 -38.83 -18.60
N ILE A 20 -18.93 -38.81 -19.14
CA ILE A 20 -19.80 -37.63 -19.09
C ILE A 20 -20.17 -37.31 -17.64
N MET A 21 -20.53 -38.32 -16.85
CA MET A 21 -20.85 -38.15 -15.43
C MET A 21 -19.67 -37.59 -14.64
N LEU A 22 -18.46 -38.06 -14.91
CA LEU A 22 -17.23 -37.56 -14.31
C LEU A 22 -16.99 -36.09 -14.67
N VAL A 23 -17.16 -35.72 -15.95
CA VAL A 23 -17.01 -34.32 -16.40
C VAL A 23 -18.04 -33.42 -15.71
N LEU A 24 -19.28 -33.87 -15.58
CA LEU A 24 -20.33 -33.12 -14.87
C LEU A 24 -20.04 -32.98 -13.37
N LEU A 25 -19.52 -34.03 -12.73
CA LEU A 25 -19.09 -33.98 -11.33
C LEU A 25 -17.91 -33.05 -11.12
N ILE A 26 -16.90 -33.09 -12.00
CA ILE A 26 -15.75 -32.17 -11.96
C ILE A 26 -16.22 -30.73 -12.17
N ASN A 27 -17.13 -30.50 -13.12
CA ASN A 27 -17.70 -29.16 -13.36
C ASN A 27 -18.47 -28.66 -12.13
N GLY A 28 -19.33 -29.50 -11.55
CA GLY A 28 -20.08 -29.17 -10.33
C GLY A 28 -19.18 -28.94 -9.12
N LEU A 29 -18.18 -29.80 -8.88
CA LEU A 29 -17.19 -29.61 -7.81
C LEU A 29 -16.32 -28.36 -8.05
N GLY A 30 -16.00 -28.04 -9.30
CA GLY A 30 -15.31 -26.81 -9.68
C GLY A 30 -16.09 -25.54 -9.33
N GLN A 31 -17.43 -25.60 -9.23
CA GLN A 31 -18.23 -24.49 -8.73
C GLN A 31 -18.11 -24.30 -7.21
N PHE A 32 -17.84 -25.37 -6.45
CA PHE A 32 -17.68 -25.31 -4.99
C PHE A 32 -16.24 -25.02 -4.55
N TYR A 33 -15.25 -25.42 -5.36
CA TYR A 33 -13.82 -25.20 -5.10
C TYR A 33 -13.22 -24.30 -6.20
N PHE A 34 -13.53 -23.00 -6.15
CA PHE A 34 -12.83 -21.99 -6.95
C PHE A 34 -11.43 -21.72 -6.35
N SER A 35 -10.43 -22.50 -6.75
CA SER A 35 -9.03 -22.16 -6.47
C SER A 35 -8.46 -21.42 -7.68
N ARG A 36 -8.33 -20.10 -7.59
CA ARG A 36 -7.67 -19.28 -8.63
C ARG A 36 -6.16 -19.45 -8.47
N LEU A 37 -5.58 -20.38 -9.22
CA LEU A 37 -4.12 -20.50 -9.32
C LEU A 37 -3.60 -19.38 -10.21
N ASP A 38 -2.94 -18.40 -9.61
CA ASP A 38 -2.25 -17.35 -10.35
C ASP A 38 -0.89 -17.89 -10.86
N ILE A 39 -0.77 -17.96 -12.18
CA ILE A 39 0.42 -18.47 -12.90
C ILE A 39 1.32 -17.30 -13.33
N THR A 40 1.01 -16.06 -12.94
CA THR A 40 1.93 -14.94 -13.19
C THR A 40 3.18 -15.08 -12.31
N GLU A 41 4.32 -14.70 -12.86
CA GLU A 41 5.64 -14.80 -12.22
C GLU A 41 5.68 -14.16 -10.82
N GLU A 42 4.90 -13.09 -10.62
CA GLU A 42 4.83 -12.34 -9.36
C GLU A 42 3.53 -12.57 -8.57
N LYS A 43 2.66 -13.49 -8.98
CA LYS A 43 1.32 -13.68 -8.40
C LYS A 43 0.51 -12.37 -8.29
N ARG A 44 0.53 -11.56 -9.35
CA ARG A 44 -0.05 -10.20 -9.38
C ARG A 44 -1.56 -10.13 -9.10
N TYR A 45 -2.25 -11.25 -9.17
CA TYR A 45 -3.69 -11.40 -8.94
C TYR A 45 -3.99 -12.23 -7.68
N THR A 46 -3.01 -12.40 -6.78
CA THR A 46 -3.19 -13.05 -5.48
C THR A 46 -2.85 -12.07 -4.36
N ILE A 47 -3.71 -11.98 -3.33
CA ILE A 47 -3.39 -11.21 -2.12
C ILE A 47 -2.03 -11.62 -1.55
N LYS A 48 -1.18 -10.63 -1.24
CA LYS A 48 0.13 -10.83 -0.63
C LYS A 48 0.04 -11.43 0.77
N SER A 49 1.10 -12.12 1.20
CA SER A 49 1.16 -12.77 2.52
C SER A 49 0.92 -11.80 3.66
N GLU A 50 1.50 -10.60 3.56
CA GLU A 50 1.45 -9.56 4.59
C GLU A 50 0.03 -9.01 4.71
N THR A 51 -0.66 -8.82 3.58
CA THR A 51 -2.07 -8.41 3.55
C THR A 51 -2.96 -9.47 4.19
N LYS A 52 -2.72 -10.76 3.93
CA LYS A 52 -3.49 -11.83 4.60
C LYS A 52 -3.27 -11.84 6.11
N GLU A 53 -2.04 -11.65 6.57
CA GLU A 53 -1.73 -11.59 8.00
C GLU A 53 -2.43 -10.40 8.67
N LEU A 54 -2.40 -9.23 8.03
CA LEU A 54 -3.14 -8.04 8.47
C LEU A 54 -4.63 -8.33 8.62
N LEU A 55 -5.26 -8.86 7.56
CA LEU A 55 -6.70 -9.12 7.53
C LEU A 55 -7.14 -10.15 8.58
N ASN A 56 -6.34 -11.19 8.79
CA ASN A 56 -6.62 -12.20 9.82
C ASN A 56 -6.53 -11.66 11.25
N LYS A 57 -5.74 -10.60 11.48
CA LYS A 57 -5.53 -9.96 12.78
C LYS A 57 -6.52 -8.83 13.07
N LEU A 58 -7.43 -8.51 12.15
CA LEU A 58 -8.44 -7.48 12.39
C LEU A 58 -9.30 -7.88 13.59
N GLU A 59 -9.41 -6.98 14.57
CA GLU A 59 -10.25 -7.17 15.75
C GLU A 59 -11.68 -6.68 15.48
N ASP A 60 -11.81 -5.48 14.92
CA ASP A 60 -13.08 -4.81 14.61
C ASP A 60 -13.50 -4.94 13.14
N ASP A 61 -14.78 -4.64 12.87
CA ASP A 61 -15.29 -4.50 11.52
C ASP A 61 -14.72 -3.25 10.84
N VAL A 62 -14.43 -3.38 9.55
CA VAL A 62 -13.94 -2.29 8.69
C VAL A 62 -14.96 -2.03 7.60
N PHE A 63 -15.32 -0.77 7.43
CA PHE A 63 -16.23 -0.30 6.38
C PHE A 63 -15.44 0.46 5.32
N VAL A 64 -15.62 0.07 4.06
CA VAL A 64 -14.99 0.70 2.89
C VAL A 64 -16.06 1.26 1.97
N GLU A 65 -16.16 2.58 1.88
CA GLU A 65 -17.03 3.25 0.92
C GLU A 65 -16.20 3.70 -0.29
N VAL A 66 -16.50 3.17 -1.47
CA VAL A 66 -15.78 3.46 -2.72
C VAL A 66 -16.60 4.43 -3.57
N PHE A 67 -16.03 5.58 -3.93
CA PHE A 67 -16.74 6.64 -4.65
C PHE A 67 -16.68 6.51 -6.18
N LEU A 68 -16.59 5.26 -6.66
CA LEU A 68 -16.45 4.93 -8.08
C LEU A 68 -17.65 4.13 -8.56
N GLU A 69 -18.80 4.78 -8.73
CA GLU A 69 -20.07 4.20 -9.20
C GLU A 69 -20.76 5.17 -10.19
N GLY A 70 -21.68 4.67 -11.02
CA GLY A 70 -22.43 5.48 -11.99
C GLY A 70 -22.03 5.28 -13.46
N ASP A 71 -22.20 6.31 -14.29
CA ASP A 71 -21.92 6.24 -15.75
C ASP A 71 -20.41 6.36 -16.07
N LEU A 72 -19.70 5.24 -15.82
CA LEU A 72 -18.26 5.09 -16.03
C LEU A 72 -17.92 4.61 -17.46
N ASN A 73 -16.81 5.10 -18.00
CA ASN A 73 -16.23 4.56 -19.24
C ASN A 73 -15.66 3.13 -19.03
N PRO A 74 -15.35 2.37 -20.10
CA PRO A 74 -14.85 0.99 -19.96
C PRO A 74 -13.59 0.83 -19.09
N GLY A 75 -12.69 1.82 -19.12
CA GLY A 75 -11.47 1.82 -18.31
C GLY A 75 -11.76 1.88 -16.82
N PHE A 76 -12.62 2.82 -16.41
CA PHE A 76 -13.05 2.95 -15.01
C PHE A 76 -13.95 1.82 -14.55
N LYS A 77 -14.78 1.22 -15.43
CA LYS A 77 -15.53 -0.02 -15.10
C LYS A 77 -14.60 -1.18 -14.78
N ARG A 78 -13.52 -1.34 -15.55
CA ARG A 78 -12.51 -2.37 -15.27
C ARG A 78 -11.79 -2.10 -13.95
N PHE A 79 -11.47 -0.85 -13.65
CA PHE A 79 -10.86 -0.46 -12.40
C PHE A 79 -11.79 -0.68 -11.19
N GLN A 80 -13.04 -0.25 -11.28
CA GLN A 80 -14.08 -0.53 -10.29
C GLN A 80 -14.21 -2.03 -10.01
N LYS A 81 -14.25 -2.85 -11.07
CA LYS A 81 -14.30 -4.31 -10.94
C LYS A 81 -13.10 -4.86 -10.17
N SER A 82 -11.89 -4.37 -10.45
CA SER A 82 -10.68 -4.78 -9.72
C SER A 82 -10.74 -4.40 -8.24
N ILE A 83 -11.25 -3.20 -7.90
CA ILE A 83 -11.46 -2.78 -6.50
C ILE A 83 -12.45 -3.72 -5.80
N LYS A 84 -13.56 -4.05 -6.47
CA LYS A 84 -14.57 -4.97 -5.93
C LYS A 84 -13.98 -6.36 -5.69
N GLU A 85 -13.25 -6.91 -6.66
CA GLU A 85 -12.58 -8.22 -6.52
C GLU A 85 -11.60 -8.23 -5.34
N ALA A 86 -10.77 -7.18 -5.18
CA ALA A 86 -9.85 -7.07 -4.05
C ALA A 86 -10.59 -7.02 -2.70
N LEU A 87 -11.67 -6.24 -2.60
CA LEU A 87 -12.48 -6.12 -1.38
C LEU A 87 -13.25 -7.41 -1.05
N ASP A 88 -13.72 -8.15 -2.05
CA ASP A 88 -14.32 -9.47 -1.88
C ASP A 88 -13.28 -10.47 -1.32
N GLU A 89 -12.05 -10.46 -1.85
CA GLU A 89 -10.96 -11.27 -1.29
C GLU A 89 -10.60 -10.85 0.14
N PHE A 90 -10.57 -9.54 0.42
CA PHE A 90 -10.31 -9.03 1.76
C PHE A 90 -11.39 -9.47 2.76
N ARG A 91 -12.67 -9.47 2.35
CA ARG A 91 -13.77 -10.00 3.15
C ARG A 91 -13.59 -11.48 3.48
N ILE A 92 -13.13 -12.29 2.53
CA ILE A 92 -12.87 -13.72 2.75
C ILE A 92 -11.73 -13.90 3.77
N TYR A 93 -10.58 -13.26 3.57
CA TYR A 93 -9.40 -13.43 4.44
C TYR A 93 -9.53 -12.77 5.81
N SER A 94 -10.48 -11.87 6.01
CA SER A 94 -10.78 -11.22 7.29
C SER A 94 -11.86 -11.92 8.11
N ASN A 95 -12.37 -13.07 7.66
CA ASN A 95 -13.52 -13.75 8.26
C ASN A 95 -14.79 -12.87 8.29
N ASN A 96 -15.12 -12.23 7.15
CA ASN A 96 -16.27 -11.35 6.94
C ASN A 96 -16.27 -10.02 7.71
N LYS A 97 -15.13 -9.56 8.22
CA LYS A 97 -15.02 -8.25 8.90
C LYS A 97 -14.95 -7.06 7.96
N ILE A 98 -14.68 -7.27 6.67
CA ILE A 98 -14.68 -6.20 5.66
C ILE A 98 -16.06 -6.05 5.03
N ASN A 99 -16.68 -4.90 5.28
CA ASN A 99 -17.92 -4.46 4.66
C ASN A 99 -17.62 -3.34 3.66
N PHE A 100 -18.30 -3.32 2.52
CA PHE A 100 -18.05 -2.27 1.53
C PHE A 100 -19.27 -1.93 0.69
N VAL A 101 -19.30 -0.70 0.20
CA VAL A 101 -20.34 -0.16 -0.69
C VAL A 101 -19.71 0.72 -1.77
N PHE A 102 -20.36 0.79 -2.92
CA PHE A 102 -19.99 1.69 -4.01
C PHE A 102 -21.03 2.80 -4.09
N THR A 103 -20.57 4.05 -4.07
CA THR A 103 -21.42 5.25 -4.01
C THR A 103 -21.12 6.13 -5.22
N ASP A 104 -22.17 6.65 -5.88
CA ASP A 104 -22.03 7.63 -6.95
C ASP A 104 -22.06 9.05 -6.37
N PRO A 105 -20.91 9.75 -6.28
CA PRO A 105 -20.84 11.10 -5.71
C PRO A 105 -21.60 12.14 -6.53
N ASN A 106 -22.00 11.82 -7.77
CA ASN A 106 -22.73 12.74 -8.64
C ASN A 106 -24.24 12.74 -8.41
N GLN A 107 -24.78 11.80 -7.63
CA GLN A 107 -26.23 11.71 -7.34
C GLN A 107 -26.71 12.59 -6.17
N ALA A 108 -25.81 13.35 -5.53
CA ALA A 108 -26.18 14.24 -4.43
C ALA A 108 -27.26 15.25 -4.85
N VAL A 109 -28.32 15.36 -4.04
CA VAL A 109 -29.48 16.22 -4.31
C VAL A 109 -29.10 17.69 -4.07
N GLY A 110 -28.83 18.41 -5.16
CA GLY A 110 -28.56 19.85 -5.16
C GLY A 110 -27.09 20.21 -5.25
N GLU A 111 -26.79 21.25 -6.04
CA GLU A 111 -25.41 21.68 -6.35
C GLU A 111 -24.61 22.04 -5.09
N LYS A 112 -25.24 22.67 -4.10
CA LYS A 112 -24.60 23.02 -2.82
C LYS A 112 -24.20 21.79 -2.01
N ALA A 113 -25.11 20.83 -1.83
CA ALA A 113 -24.84 19.59 -1.10
C ALA A 113 -23.75 18.77 -1.78
N ARG A 114 -23.76 18.74 -3.11
CA ARG A 114 -22.69 18.11 -3.92
C ARG A 114 -21.34 18.76 -3.65
N ASN A 115 -21.25 20.09 -3.72
CA ASN A 115 -19.98 20.80 -3.52
C ASN A 115 -19.46 20.65 -2.08
N GLU A 116 -20.34 20.64 -1.08
CA GLU A 116 -19.99 20.37 0.33
C GLU A 116 -19.45 18.94 0.49
N PHE A 117 -20.12 17.95 -0.08
CA PHE A 117 -19.66 16.56 -0.08
C PHE A 117 -18.30 16.39 -0.76
N MET A 118 -18.10 17.02 -1.91
CA MET A 118 -16.81 17.02 -2.60
C MET A 118 -15.70 17.67 -1.77
N SER A 119 -16.01 18.74 -1.04
CA SER A 119 -15.06 19.41 -0.16
C SER A 119 -14.69 18.55 1.04
N ASP A 120 -15.65 17.81 1.61
CA ASP A 120 -15.39 16.87 2.72
C ASP A 120 -14.47 15.73 2.27
N LEU A 121 -14.76 15.11 1.11
CA LEU A 121 -13.91 14.08 0.52
C LEU A 121 -12.49 14.61 0.27
N ALA A 122 -12.36 15.81 -0.28
CA ALA A 122 -11.06 16.43 -0.53
C ALA A 122 -10.28 16.68 0.77
N ALA A 123 -10.96 17.11 1.84
CA ALA A 123 -10.35 17.29 3.16
C ALA A 123 -9.86 15.96 3.76
N LYS A 124 -10.52 14.85 3.42
CA LYS A 124 -10.10 13.47 3.77
C LYS A 124 -9.08 12.88 2.80
N GLY A 125 -8.57 13.67 1.84
CA GLY A 125 -7.55 13.25 0.88
C GLY A 125 -8.08 12.59 -0.39
N ILE A 126 -9.41 12.55 -0.59
CA ILE A 126 -10.06 11.97 -1.78
C ILE A 126 -10.46 13.11 -2.72
N SER A 127 -9.69 13.29 -3.80
CA SER A 127 -9.91 14.39 -4.75
C SER A 127 -10.58 13.93 -6.03
N ALA A 128 -11.47 14.77 -6.56
CA ALA A 128 -12.07 14.59 -7.88
C ALA A 128 -11.02 14.74 -8.99
N MET A 129 -11.22 14.04 -10.09
CA MET A 129 -10.48 14.28 -11.34
C MET A 129 -11.43 14.43 -12.52
N ASN A 130 -11.02 15.26 -13.47
CA ASN A 130 -11.72 15.41 -14.74
C ASN A 130 -11.22 14.33 -15.70
N VAL A 131 -12.15 13.49 -16.15
CA VAL A 131 -11.94 12.46 -17.15
C VAL A 131 -12.63 12.90 -18.43
N ILE A 132 -11.86 12.93 -19.51
CA ILE A 132 -12.36 13.17 -20.84
C ILE A 132 -12.83 11.84 -21.42
N ASP A 133 -14.10 11.77 -21.79
CA ASP A 133 -14.72 10.64 -22.48
C ASP A 133 -15.23 11.07 -23.85
N THR A 134 -15.33 10.14 -24.79
CA THR A 134 -15.88 10.41 -26.13
C THR A 134 -17.11 9.54 -26.30
N LYS A 135 -18.29 10.17 -26.30
CA LYS A 135 -19.57 9.50 -26.50
C LYS A 135 -20.25 10.10 -27.72
N ASP A 136 -20.62 9.26 -28.69
CA ASP A 136 -21.28 9.67 -29.93
C ASP A 136 -20.52 10.76 -30.72
N GLY A 137 -19.18 10.70 -30.69
CA GLY A 137 -18.31 11.68 -31.36
C GLY A 137 -18.17 13.03 -30.64
N GLN A 138 -18.85 13.22 -29.51
CA GLN A 138 -18.73 14.40 -28.66
C GLN A 138 -17.78 14.13 -27.49
N ARG A 139 -16.91 15.10 -27.21
CA ARG A 139 -16.05 15.10 -26.04
C ARG A 139 -16.88 15.52 -24.83
N ILE A 140 -17.05 14.61 -23.88
CA ILE A 140 -17.76 14.84 -22.61
C ILE A 140 -16.74 14.80 -21.48
N GLU A 141 -16.74 15.84 -20.65
CA GLU A 141 -15.93 15.88 -19.43
C GLU A 141 -16.78 15.40 -18.24
N LYS A 142 -16.25 14.44 -17.49
CA LYS A 142 -16.92 13.85 -16.33
C LYS A 142 -16.01 13.92 -15.12
N PHE A 143 -16.57 14.25 -13.97
CA PHE A 143 -15.87 14.14 -12.70
C PHE A 143 -15.95 12.71 -12.18
N VAL A 144 -14.79 12.16 -11.82
CA VAL A 144 -14.66 10.83 -11.22
C VAL A 144 -13.90 10.97 -9.90
N PHE A 145 -14.31 10.20 -8.89
CA PHE A 145 -13.70 10.16 -7.56
C PHE A 145 -13.10 8.78 -7.33
N PRO A 146 -11.91 8.50 -7.85
CA PRO A 146 -11.32 7.18 -7.73
C PRO A 146 -10.60 7.03 -6.38
N GLY A 147 -11.36 7.13 -5.31
CA GLY A 147 -10.89 6.94 -3.94
C GLY A 147 -11.92 6.19 -3.10
N ALA A 148 -11.49 5.78 -1.93
CA ALA A 148 -12.32 5.12 -0.95
C ALA A 148 -12.13 5.74 0.43
N LEU A 149 -13.19 5.77 1.22
CA LEU A 149 -13.15 6.09 2.64
C LEU A 149 -13.16 4.78 3.41
N VAL A 150 -12.12 4.54 4.20
CA VAL A 150 -12.00 3.37 5.08
C VAL A 150 -12.29 3.83 6.50
N SER A 151 -13.12 3.11 7.24
CA SER A 151 -13.40 3.41 8.64
C SER A 151 -13.49 2.15 9.51
N THR A 152 -13.04 2.27 10.75
CA THR A 152 -13.13 1.22 11.79
C THR A 152 -12.94 1.84 13.16
N GLY A 153 -13.62 1.32 14.19
CA GLY A 153 -13.44 1.77 15.58
C GLY A 153 -13.66 3.27 15.82
N GLY A 154 -14.44 3.96 14.97
CA GLY A 154 -14.66 5.41 15.04
C GLY A 154 -13.58 6.28 14.38
N PHE A 155 -12.55 5.68 13.79
CA PHE A 155 -11.54 6.35 12.99
C PHE A 155 -11.83 6.16 11.50
N GLU A 156 -11.47 7.16 10.69
CA GLU A 156 -11.61 7.11 9.24
C GLU A 156 -10.34 7.63 8.55
N THR A 157 -10.05 7.08 7.37
CA THR A 157 -9.01 7.59 6.47
C THR A 157 -9.49 7.50 5.04
N GLY A 158 -9.28 8.56 4.26
CA GLY A 158 -9.46 8.52 2.82
C GLY A 158 -8.21 7.97 2.12
N VAL A 159 -8.42 7.28 1.01
CA VAL A 159 -7.35 6.78 0.15
C VAL A 159 -7.68 7.04 -1.32
N MET A 160 -6.75 7.66 -2.04
CA MET A 160 -6.79 7.76 -3.49
C MET A 160 -6.31 6.45 -4.10
N LEU A 161 -7.22 5.75 -4.79
CA LEU A 161 -6.94 4.46 -5.41
C LEU A 161 -6.36 4.63 -6.82
N LEU A 162 -6.74 5.70 -7.54
CA LEU A 162 -6.05 6.04 -8.79
C LEU A 162 -4.78 6.82 -8.49
N LYS A 163 -3.63 6.19 -8.74
CA LYS A 163 -2.30 6.81 -8.65
C LYS A 163 -1.62 6.75 -10.02
N GLY A 164 -1.25 7.91 -10.54
CA GLY A 164 -0.52 8.03 -11.79
C GLY A 164 0.16 9.38 -11.89
N SER A 165 1.29 9.40 -12.59
CA SER A 165 1.98 10.65 -12.90
C SER A 165 1.23 11.39 -14.03
N ARG A 166 1.12 12.72 -13.93
CA ARG A 166 0.53 13.58 -14.99
C ARG A 166 1.21 13.44 -16.36
N THR A 167 2.35 12.75 -16.43
CA THR A 167 3.12 12.50 -17.65
C THR A 167 2.68 11.24 -18.41
N GLN A 168 1.82 10.40 -17.83
CA GLN A 168 1.36 9.14 -18.43
C GLN A 168 -0.05 9.26 -19.01
N GLY A 169 -0.37 8.46 -20.03
CA GLY A 169 -1.71 8.41 -20.60
C GLY A 169 -2.75 7.83 -19.62
N ALA A 170 -4.02 8.23 -19.74
CA ALA A 170 -5.10 7.81 -18.85
C ALA A 170 -5.23 6.27 -18.72
N GLN A 171 -5.00 5.55 -19.81
CA GLN A 171 -5.06 4.09 -19.84
C GLN A 171 -3.95 3.43 -19.03
N GLU A 172 -2.74 3.98 -19.07
CA GLU A 172 -1.58 3.48 -18.33
C GLU A 172 -1.72 3.74 -16.84
N THR A 173 -2.18 4.95 -16.48
CA THR A 173 -2.52 5.28 -15.08
C THR A 173 -3.55 4.31 -14.50
N LEU A 174 -4.59 3.96 -15.28
CA LEU A 174 -5.58 2.97 -14.86
C LEU A 174 -4.97 1.57 -14.70
N ASN A 175 -4.07 1.14 -15.59
CA ASN A 175 -3.41 -0.16 -15.49
C ASN A 175 -2.56 -0.25 -14.21
N GLN A 176 -1.71 0.75 -13.96
CA GLN A 176 -0.88 0.81 -12.75
C GLN A 176 -1.72 0.90 -11.48
N SER A 177 -2.82 1.66 -11.53
CA SER A 177 -3.73 1.77 -10.38
C SER A 177 -4.40 0.43 -10.08
N ILE A 178 -4.84 -0.31 -11.11
CA ILE A 178 -5.39 -1.68 -10.96
C ILE A 178 -4.38 -2.59 -10.25
N GLU A 179 -3.11 -2.55 -10.64
CA GLU A 179 -2.05 -3.35 -10.01
C GLU A 179 -1.77 -2.95 -8.56
N ASN A 180 -2.00 -1.68 -8.19
CA ASN A 180 -1.72 -1.16 -6.85
C ASN A 180 -2.93 -1.14 -5.89
N VAL A 181 -4.14 -1.48 -6.36
CA VAL A 181 -5.38 -1.44 -5.55
C VAL A 181 -5.22 -2.17 -4.22
N GLU A 182 -4.67 -3.39 -4.25
CA GLU A 182 -4.49 -4.20 -3.05
C GLU A 182 -3.66 -3.45 -2.01
N PHE A 183 -2.52 -2.92 -2.45
CA PHE A 183 -1.58 -2.24 -1.56
C PHE A 183 -2.21 -1.00 -0.94
N GLU A 184 -2.90 -0.18 -1.73
CA GLU A 184 -3.53 1.05 -1.23
C GLU A 184 -4.64 0.76 -0.21
N LEU A 185 -5.50 -0.23 -0.49
CA LEU A 185 -6.54 -0.65 0.45
C LEU A 185 -5.94 -1.27 1.72
N ALA A 186 -4.97 -2.18 1.57
CA ALA A 186 -4.31 -2.83 2.71
C ALA A 186 -3.61 -1.80 3.61
N ASN A 187 -2.93 -0.82 3.01
CA ASN A 187 -2.26 0.25 3.76
C ASN A 187 -3.26 1.15 4.50
N ALA A 188 -4.40 1.48 3.88
CA ALA A 188 -5.46 2.24 4.55
C ALA A 188 -6.03 1.49 5.76
N ILE A 189 -6.29 0.18 5.61
CA ILE A 189 -6.74 -0.68 6.71
C ILE A 189 -5.67 -0.79 7.80
N TYR A 190 -4.41 -1.00 7.42
CA TYR A 190 -3.28 -1.09 8.35
C TYR A 190 -3.14 0.18 9.20
N LYS A 191 -3.28 1.35 8.59
CA LYS A 191 -3.21 2.64 9.29
C LYS A 191 -4.26 2.78 10.39
N LEU A 192 -5.46 2.23 10.19
CA LEU A 192 -6.55 2.31 11.17
C LEU A 192 -6.54 1.17 12.18
N ALA A 193 -6.26 -0.06 11.73
CA ALA A 193 -6.29 -1.25 12.58
C ALA A 193 -5.06 -1.35 13.50
N ASN A 194 -3.92 -0.80 13.10
CA ASN A 194 -2.69 -0.88 13.90
C ASN A 194 -2.64 0.24 14.95
N THR A 195 -3.26 -0.01 16.11
CA THR A 195 -3.26 0.90 17.27
C THR A 195 -1.89 1.01 17.96
N GLN A 196 -0.99 0.03 17.76
CA GLN A 196 0.37 0.02 18.30
C GLN A 196 1.37 0.48 17.25
N ARG A 197 1.46 1.80 17.08
CA ARG A 197 2.46 2.40 16.19
C ARG A 197 3.86 2.15 16.74
N LYS A 198 4.75 1.65 15.89
CA LYS A 198 6.15 1.45 16.25
C LYS A 198 6.80 2.81 16.46
N LYS A 199 7.59 2.93 17.52
CA LYS A 199 8.37 4.11 17.87
C LYS A 199 9.72 4.05 17.17
N ILE A 200 10.03 5.08 16.41
CA ILE A 200 11.34 5.24 15.77
C ILE A 200 11.93 6.58 16.19
N ALA A 201 13.25 6.72 16.14
CA ALA A 201 13.91 7.97 16.49
C ALA A 201 14.82 8.49 15.39
N LEU A 202 14.67 9.77 15.07
CA LEU A 202 15.64 10.55 14.30
C LEU A 202 16.73 11.03 15.26
N VAL A 203 17.96 10.60 15.01
CA VAL A 203 19.11 11.00 15.82
C VAL A 203 19.48 12.45 15.52
N LYS A 204 19.89 13.15 16.59
CA LYS A 204 20.29 14.55 16.59
C LYS A 204 21.54 14.74 17.44
N GLY A 205 22.26 15.83 17.15
CA GLY A 205 23.42 16.28 17.91
C GLY A 205 24.72 16.21 17.12
N HIS A 206 24.70 15.66 15.91
CA HIS A 206 25.86 15.47 15.06
C HIS A 206 25.73 16.19 13.71
N GLY A 207 24.85 17.20 13.62
CA GLY A 207 24.65 18.00 12.41
C GLY A 207 23.70 17.39 11.37
N GLU A 208 22.86 16.44 11.78
CA GLU A 208 21.88 15.75 10.93
C GLU A 208 20.82 16.69 10.36
N LEU A 209 20.26 16.33 9.20
CA LEU A 209 19.22 17.10 8.49
C LEU A 209 18.08 17.52 9.40
N ASP A 210 17.76 18.81 9.44
CA ASP A 210 16.74 19.39 10.31
C ASP A 210 15.69 20.18 9.53
N SER A 211 14.66 20.65 10.25
CA SER A 211 13.67 21.59 9.74
C SER A 211 13.10 21.17 8.37
N LEU A 212 13.23 22.03 7.35
CA LEU A 212 12.70 21.78 6.00
C LEU A 212 13.45 20.67 5.25
N GLN A 213 14.72 20.41 5.57
CA GLN A 213 15.55 19.44 4.84
C GLN A 213 15.06 18.00 5.04
N ILE A 214 14.48 17.72 6.21
CA ILE A 214 13.96 16.39 6.55
C ILE A 214 12.43 16.35 6.60
N ALA A 215 11.74 17.49 6.42
CA ALA A 215 10.29 17.60 6.63
C ALA A 215 9.48 16.56 5.86
N SER A 216 9.70 16.43 4.55
CA SER A 216 8.96 15.46 3.72
C SER A 216 9.21 14.00 4.15
N PHE A 217 10.46 13.68 4.53
CA PHE A 217 10.81 12.36 5.02
C PHE A 217 10.18 12.07 6.39
N ASN A 218 10.22 13.04 7.30
CA ASN A 218 9.58 12.95 8.60
C ASN A 218 8.06 12.81 8.49
N SER A 219 7.42 13.56 7.58
CA SER A 219 5.98 13.43 7.31
C SER A 219 5.63 12.02 6.81
N ALA A 220 6.38 11.49 5.85
CA ALA A 220 6.17 10.13 5.34
C ALA A 220 6.31 9.06 6.43
N LEU A 221 7.32 9.18 7.31
CA LEU A 221 7.49 8.28 8.46
C LEU A 221 6.35 8.43 9.47
N SER A 222 5.95 9.67 9.74
CA SER A 222 4.87 10.02 10.68
C SER A 222 3.48 9.57 10.21
N GLU A 223 3.34 9.04 8.99
CA GLU A 223 2.10 8.37 8.57
C GLU A 223 1.95 6.95 9.16
N GLN A 224 3.05 6.30 9.53
CA GLN A 224 3.05 4.89 9.96
C GLN A 224 3.70 4.66 11.32
N TYR A 225 4.61 5.54 11.74
CA TYR A 225 5.43 5.39 12.95
C TYR A 225 5.27 6.59 13.89
N ASP A 226 5.44 6.35 15.18
CA ASP A 226 5.61 7.45 16.13
C ASP A 226 7.08 7.89 16.08
N VAL A 227 7.32 9.05 15.47
CA VAL A 227 8.67 9.56 15.23
C VAL A 227 9.11 10.49 16.35
N PHE A 228 10.20 10.14 17.01
CA PHE A 228 10.81 10.93 18.09
C PHE A 228 12.13 11.53 17.64
N GLN A 229 12.58 12.58 18.33
CA GLN A 229 13.95 13.08 18.21
C GLN A 229 14.78 12.53 19.36
N LEU A 230 15.99 12.06 19.05
CA LEU A 230 16.92 11.50 20.04
C LEU A 230 18.26 12.21 19.94
N GLU A 231 18.58 13.02 20.95
CA GLU A 231 19.94 13.49 21.17
C GLU A 231 20.71 12.47 22.03
N LEU A 232 21.67 11.76 21.43
CA LEU A 232 22.44 10.70 22.11
C LEU A 232 23.21 11.27 23.31
N SER A 233 23.79 12.46 23.17
CA SER A 233 24.57 13.13 24.21
C SER A 233 23.77 13.44 25.48
N ARG A 234 22.45 13.65 25.37
CA ARG A 234 21.56 13.98 26.49
C ARG A 234 20.99 12.76 27.21
N LYS A 235 21.26 11.55 26.73
CA LYS A 235 20.72 10.31 27.29
C LYS A 235 21.85 9.36 27.66
N ASN A 236 21.72 8.70 28.81
CA ASN A 236 22.68 7.68 29.24
C ASN A 236 22.57 6.41 28.40
N THR A 237 21.38 6.09 27.90
CA THR A 237 21.11 4.93 27.05
C THR A 237 20.08 5.30 25.99
N VAL A 238 20.09 4.56 24.87
CA VAL A 238 19.04 4.65 23.84
C VAL A 238 17.75 4.04 24.42
N PRO A 239 16.63 4.79 24.47
CA PRO A 239 15.31 4.25 24.84
C PRO A 239 14.85 3.11 23.91
N ASP A 240 13.77 2.43 24.28
CA ASP A 240 13.19 1.36 23.47
C ASP A 240 12.51 1.91 22.19
N TYR A 241 13.32 2.05 21.15
CA TYR A 241 12.91 2.38 19.79
C TYR A 241 13.10 1.15 18.89
N GLN A 242 12.18 0.93 17.96
CA GLN A 242 12.28 -0.17 16.99
C GLN A 242 13.31 0.11 15.89
N ALA A 243 13.59 1.39 15.62
CA ALA A 243 14.64 1.82 14.71
C ALA A 243 15.20 3.20 15.09
N LEU A 244 16.50 3.40 14.85
CA LEU A 244 17.15 4.71 14.82
C LEU A 244 17.45 5.10 13.37
N ILE A 245 17.35 6.39 13.06
CA ILE A 245 17.72 6.93 11.76
C ILE A 245 18.72 8.05 11.97
N ILE A 246 19.90 7.91 11.36
CA ILE A 246 20.98 8.90 11.39
C ILE A 246 21.08 9.47 9.97
N ALA A 247 20.56 10.69 9.81
CA ALA A 247 20.35 11.31 8.50
C ALA A 247 21.37 12.41 8.21
N LYS A 248 22.39 12.08 7.39
CA LYS A 248 23.50 12.96 7.00
C LYS A 248 24.15 13.68 8.18
N PRO A 249 24.73 12.95 9.14
CA PRO A 249 25.53 13.59 10.18
C PRO A 249 26.73 14.28 9.53
N ARG A 250 27.16 15.40 10.12
CA ARG A 250 28.23 16.28 9.61
C ARG A 250 29.37 16.46 10.60
N SER A 251 29.27 15.89 11.80
CA SER A 251 30.26 16.02 12.86
C SER A 251 30.51 14.68 13.54
N GLU A 252 31.65 14.60 14.20
CA GLU A 252 32.17 13.39 14.81
C GLU A 252 31.26 12.83 15.92
N PHE A 253 31.07 11.52 15.93
CA PHE A 253 30.45 10.80 17.04
C PHE A 253 31.46 10.54 18.16
N SER A 254 31.14 10.97 19.37
CA SER A 254 31.97 10.69 20.54
C SER A 254 32.01 9.18 20.84
N GLU A 255 33.10 8.69 21.43
CA GLU A 255 33.20 7.29 21.91
C GLU A 255 32.02 6.89 22.80
N THR A 256 31.48 7.82 23.59
CA THR A 256 30.30 7.57 24.42
C THR A 256 29.03 7.37 23.61
N ASP A 257 28.86 8.10 22.50
CA ASP A 257 27.71 7.94 21.61
C ASP A 257 27.84 6.68 20.77
N LYS A 258 29.04 6.38 20.25
CA LYS A 258 29.35 5.11 19.58
C LYS A 258 29.01 3.92 20.46
N TYR A 259 29.45 3.95 21.73
CA TYR A 259 29.12 2.90 22.70
C TYR A 259 27.60 2.72 22.88
N LYS A 260 26.83 3.81 22.94
CA LYS A 260 25.35 3.73 23.05
C LYS A 260 24.73 3.09 21.80
N LEU A 261 25.23 3.45 20.61
CA LEU A 261 24.78 2.85 19.35
C LEU A 261 25.12 1.35 19.30
N ASP A 262 26.34 0.96 19.70
CA ASP A 262 26.76 -0.43 19.78
C ASP A 262 25.88 -1.24 20.74
N GLN A 263 25.64 -0.71 21.94
CA GLN A 263 24.75 -1.37 22.91
C GLN A 263 23.33 -1.55 22.36
N TYR A 264 22.83 -0.58 21.59
CA TYR A 264 21.53 -0.67 20.96
C TYR A 264 21.50 -1.75 19.86
N ILE A 265 22.51 -1.80 18.99
CA ILE A 265 22.64 -2.84 17.96
C ILE A 265 22.77 -4.23 18.60
N MET A 266 23.60 -4.38 19.64
CA MET A 266 23.80 -5.64 20.36
C MET A 266 22.53 -6.19 21.00
N ARG A 267 21.56 -5.33 21.33
CA ARG A 267 20.23 -5.70 21.84
C ARG A 267 19.23 -6.03 20.73
N GLY A 268 19.67 -6.09 19.46
CA GLY A 268 18.82 -6.36 18.30
C GLY A 268 18.16 -5.11 17.71
N GLY A 269 18.58 -3.92 18.15
CA GLY A 269 18.12 -2.65 17.60
C GLY A 269 18.54 -2.47 16.14
N LYS A 270 17.70 -1.77 15.37
CA LYS A 270 17.95 -1.49 13.94
C LYS A 270 18.36 -0.04 13.76
N ILE A 271 19.37 0.22 12.94
CA ILE A 271 19.79 1.57 12.59
C ILE A 271 19.81 1.71 11.07
N LEU A 272 19.23 2.79 10.56
CA LEU A 272 19.42 3.26 9.20
C LEU A 272 20.44 4.41 9.20
N PHE A 273 21.60 4.18 8.58
CA PHE A 273 22.61 5.19 8.35
C PHE A 273 22.46 5.77 6.93
N MET A 274 22.28 7.08 6.83
CA MET A 274 22.24 7.81 5.55
C MET A 274 23.43 8.78 5.50
N LEU A 275 24.59 8.28 5.08
CA LEU A 275 25.85 8.99 5.22
C LEU A 275 26.29 9.61 3.89
N ASP A 276 26.82 10.83 3.97
CA ASP A 276 27.58 11.44 2.89
C ASP A 276 29.07 11.30 3.23
N ARG A 277 29.91 10.98 2.22
CA ARG A 277 31.37 10.87 2.43
C ARG A 277 32.08 12.21 2.32
N LEU A 278 31.48 13.15 1.61
CA LEU A 278 32.04 14.45 1.29
C LEU A 278 30.99 15.51 1.56
N ASP A 279 31.43 16.65 2.10
CA ASP A 279 30.68 17.89 2.05
C ASP A 279 30.74 18.38 0.60
N ALA A 280 29.83 17.85 -0.22
CA ALA A 280 29.70 18.15 -1.64
C ALA A 280 28.22 18.31 -1.99
N SER A 281 27.77 19.55 -2.15
CA SER A 281 26.42 19.82 -2.67
C SER A 281 26.45 19.99 -4.19
N MET A 282 25.35 19.63 -4.87
CA MET A 282 25.24 19.80 -6.33
C MET A 282 25.40 21.27 -6.76
N ASP A 283 24.96 22.20 -5.90
CA ASP A 283 25.10 23.64 -6.12
C ASP A 283 26.56 24.07 -6.03
N SER A 284 27.30 23.57 -5.03
CA SER A 284 28.71 23.87 -4.85
C SER A 284 29.61 23.21 -5.89
N ALA A 285 29.26 22.01 -6.36
CA ALA A 285 29.99 21.28 -7.40
C ALA A 285 29.98 21.99 -8.77
N SER A 286 29.09 22.98 -8.96
CA SER A 286 29.05 23.76 -10.19
C SER A 286 30.05 24.93 -10.22
N SER A 287 30.73 25.21 -9.09
CA SER A 287 31.76 26.25 -8.98
C SER A 287 33.13 25.73 -9.44
N GLU A 288 33.83 26.50 -10.27
CA GLU A 288 35.14 26.13 -10.85
C GLU A 288 36.25 25.84 -9.80
N ASN A 289 36.10 26.30 -8.56
CA ASN A 289 37.10 26.13 -7.49
C ASN A 289 36.56 25.44 -6.24
N TYR A 290 35.55 24.57 -6.38
CA TYR A 290 35.02 23.85 -5.23
C TYR A 290 35.91 22.69 -4.79
N PHE A 291 36.38 22.75 -3.55
CA PHE A 291 37.05 21.65 -2.87
C PHE A 291 36.09 21.01 -1.88
N ALA A 292 35.76 19.74 -2.10
CA ALA A 292 34.95 18.96 -1.17
C ALA A 292 35.86 18.37 -0.07
N PHE A 293 35.48 18.58 1.18
CA PHE A 293 36.15 17.98 2.33
C PHE A 293 35.42 16.71 2.77
N SER A 294 36.16 15.72 3.26
CA SER A 294 35.55 14.52 3.85
C SER A 294 34.93 14.84 5.21
N TYR A 295 33.76 14.26 5.49
CA TYR A 295 33.26 14.23 6.85
C TYR A 295 34.03 13.17 7.65
N GLU A 296 34.67 13.59 8.74
CA GLU A 296 35.29 12.70 9.72
C GLU A 296 34.25 12.39 10.81
N LEU A 297 33.49 11.31 10.59
CA LEU A 297 32.36 10.98 11.47
C LEU A 297 32.75 10.11 12.66
N ASN A 298 33.93 9.46 12.62
CA ASN A 298 34.36 8.45 13.59
C ASN A 298 33.29 7.34 13.70
N LEU A 299 32.87 6.77 12.57
CA LEU A 299 31.91 5.66 12.50
C LEU A 299 32.45 4.47 11.68
N GLU A 300 33.67 4.61 11.14
CA GLU A 300 34.27 3.66 10.21
C GLU A 300 34.45 2.28 10.83
N ASP A 301 34.79 2.23 12.12
CA ASP A 301 34.95 1.02 12.93
C ASP A 301 33.63 0.25 13.17
N GLN A 302 32.50 0.96 13.19
CA GLN A 302 31.16 0.38 13.32
C GLN A 302 30.59 -0.08 11.98
N LEU A 303 30.87 0.64 10.90
CA LEU A 303 30.27 0.41 9.57
C LEU A 303 31.05 -0.57 8.72
N PHE A 304 32.36 -0.65 8.89
CA PHE A 304 33.25 -1.49 8.08
C PHE A 304 34.01 -2.43 9.00
N LYS A 305 33.47 -3.64 9.15
CA LYS A 305 34.13 -4.80 9.76
C LYS A 305 34.60 -5.77 8.69
#